data_AF-A0A1Z9BCD8-F1
#
_entry.id   AF-A0A1Z9BCD8-F1
#
_cell.length_a   1.000
_cell.length_b   1.000
_cell.length_c   1.000
_cell.angle_alpha   90.00
_cell.angle_beta   90.00
_cell.angle_gamma   90.00
#
_symmetry.space_group_name_H-M   'P 1'
#
loop_
_entity.id
_entity.type
_entity.pdbx_description
1 polymer ?
#
loop_
_entity_poly.entity_id
_entity_poly.type
_entity_poly.pdbx_seq_one_letter_code
_entity_poly.pdbx_strand_id
1 'polypeptide(L)'
;MKKDFSLQILLIKLVFLLSMQINTINFDLIAREVLSVEEGEQLLGQLKTEKQNFLRKIDIEEDKCLKLFISGPCLQNLIIKHDSKIRSFEQQKQKIMRKVRRFQSDLRMKKRERKGMGKQTNNISLE
;
A
#
# COMPACT_ATOMS: atom_id res chain seq x y z
N MET A 1 25.06 8.53 -51.84
CA MET A 1 24.51 9.49 -50.85
C MET A 1 23.05 9.21 -50.41
N LYS A 2 22.29 8.25 -50.97
CA LYS A 2 20.92 7.93 -50.49
C LYS A 2 20.86 6.92 -49.32
N LYS A 3 21.90 6.10 -49.12
CA LYS A 3 21.92 5.05 -48.08
C LYS A 3 22.11 5.63 -46.67
N ASP A 4 22.94 6.66 -46.53
CA ASP A 4 23.23 7.28 -45.23
C ASP A 4 22.01 8.00 -44.63
N PHE A 5 21.20 8.63 -45.49
CA PHE A 5 19.97 9.32 -45.08
C PHE A 5 18.90 8.34 -44.58
N SER A 6 18.80 7.17 -45.22
CA SER A 6 17.87 6.10 -44.81
C SER A 6 18.26 5.49 -43.46
N LEU A 7 19.56 5.31 -43.22
CA LEU A 7 20.09 4.77 -41.95
C LEU A 7 19.83 5.72 -40.78
N GLN A 8 20.00 7.04 -40.98
CA GLN A 8 19.74 8.04 -39.94
C GLN A 8 18.25 8.11 -39.55
N ILE A 9 17.34 8.06 -40.52
CA ILE A 9 15.89 8.03 -40.23
C ILE A 9 15.50 6.77 -39.44
N LEU A 10 16.12 5.64 -39.75
CA LEU A 10 15.87 4.37 -39.08
C LEU A 10 16.37 4.40 -37.63
N LEU A 11 17.55 4.98 -37.37
CA LEU A 11 18.07 5.22 -36.03
C LEU A 11 17.18 6.14 -35.20
N ILE A 12 16.69 7.25 -35.77
CA ILE A 12 15.80 8.18 -35.08
C ILE A 12 14.49 7.49 -34.66
N LYS A 13 13.89 6.69 -35.54
CA LYS A 13 12.68 5.90 -35.21
C LYS A 13 12.95 4.90 -34.09
N LEU A 14 14.12 4.27 -34.09
CA LEU A 14 14.49 3.27 -33.10
C LEU A 14 14.73 3.91 -31.72
N VAL A 15 15.40 5.07 -31.67
CA VAL A 15 15.57 5.86 -30.45
C VAL A 15 14.22 6.35 -29.91
N PHE A 16 13.33 6.81 -30.79
CA PHE A 16 11.99 7.25 -30.39
C PHE A 16 11.17 6.09 -29.80
N LEU A 17 11.18 4.92 -30.44
CA LEU A 17 10.51 3.72 -29.94
C LEU A 17 11.07 3.27 -28.58
N LEU A 18 12.40 3.26 -28.41
CA LEU A 18 13.04 2.95 -27.14
C LEU A 18 12.67 3.96 -26.04
N SER A 19 12.63 5.25 -26.36
CA SER A 19 12.27 6.30 -25.40
C SER A 19 10.81 6.18 -24.94
N MET A 20 9.90 5.82 -25.85
CA MET A 20 8.49 5.57 -25.54
C MET A 20 8.33 4.35 -24.62
N GLN A 21 9.07 3.26 -24.87
CA GLN A 21 9.04 2.06 -24.02
C GLN A 21 9.62 2.31 -22.61
N ILE A 22 10.65 3.13 -22.48
CA ILE A 22 11.23 3.48 -21.17
C ILE A 22 10.25 4.33 -20.34
N ASN A 23 9.52 5.24 -20.99
CA ASN A 23 8.54 6.09 -20.33
C ASN A 23 7.32 5.31 -19.82
N THR A 24 6.82 4.33 -20.58
CA THR A 24 5.67 3.50 -20.15
C THR A 24 6.00 2.63 -18.94
N ILE A 25 7.20 2.02 -18.90
CA ILE A 25 7.65 1.19 -17.76
C ILE A 25 7.76 2.01 -16.47
N ASN A 26 8.19 3.27 -16.56
CA ASN A 26 8.26 4.15 -15.40
C ASN A 26 6.87 4.56 -14.89
N PHE A 27 5.91 4.80 -15.78
CA PHE A 27 4.53 5.13 -15.41
C PHE A 27 3.83 3.97 -14.70
N ASP A 28 3.95 2.74 -15.24
CA ASP A 28 3.34 1.54 -14.63
C ASP A 28 3.86 1.27 -13.21
N LEU A 29 5.14 1.58 -12.95
CA LEU A 29 5.72 1.40 -11.64
C LEU A 29 5.18 2.41 -10.63
N ILE A 30 5.04 3.67 -11.04
CA ILE A 30 4.47 4.76 -10.21
C ILE A 30 2.99 4.50 -9.96
N ALA A 31 2.25 4.02 -10.96
CA ALA A 31 0.84 3.66 -10.81
C ALA A 31 0.63 2.55 -9.77
N ARG A 32 1.47 1.49 -9.81
CA ARG A 32 1.43 0.43 -8.76
C ARG A 32 1.86 0.95 -7.38
N GLU A 33 2.77 1.92 -7.33
CA GLU A 33 3.23 2.54 -6.10
C GLU A 33 2.12 3.31 -5.38
N VAL A 34 1.38 4.14 -6.12
CA VAL A 34 0.24 4.89 -5.59
C VAL A 34 -0.89 3.96 -5.16
N LEU A 35 -1.21 2.96 -5.99
CA LEU A 35 -2.34 2.06 -5.75
C LEU A 35 -2.28 1.35 -4.39
N SER A 36 -1.12 0.81 -4.00
CA SER A 36 -1.02 0.00 -2.78
C SER A 36 -1.03 0.82 -1.46
N VAL A 37 -0.62 2.10 -1.52
CA VAL A 37 -0.65 2.99 -0.37
C VAL A 37 -2.08 3.48 -0.18
N GLU A 38 -2.74 3.90 -1.27
CA GLU A 38 -4.16 4.25 -1.25
C GLU A 38 -5.04 3.08 -0.79
N GLU A 39 -4.80 1.87 -1.30
CA GLU A 39 -5.47 0.65 -0.82
C GLU A 39 -5.30 0.46 0.68
N GLY A 40 -4.09 0.68 1.20
CA GLY A 40 -3.80 0.61 2.63
C GLY A 40 -4.59 1.64 3.45
N GLU A 41 -4.67 2.88 2.97
CA GLU A 41 -5.44 3.96 3.61
C GLU A 41 -6.94 3.70 3.58
N GLN A 42 -7.46 3.22 2.44
CA GLN A 42 -8.87 2.82 2.31
C GLN A 42 -9.23 1.71 3.30
N LEU A 43 -8.41 0.66 3.40
CA LEU A 43 -8.63 -0.43 4.36
C LEU A 43 -8.58 0.07 5.82
N LEU A 44 -7.67 0.99 6.14
CA LEU A 44 -7.63 1.61 7.47
C LEU A 44 -8.87 2.47 7.75
N GLY A 45 -9.37 3.19 6.73
CA GLY A 45 -10.60 3.96 6.79
C GLY A 45 -11.82 3.08 7.06
N GLN A 46 -11.98 1.99 6.30
CA GLN A 46 -13.04 1.00 6.52
C GLN A 46 -12.98 0.41 7.93
N LEU A 47 -11.79 -0.01 8.37
CA LEU A 47 -11.59 -0.57 9.71
C LEU A 47 -11.95 0.42 10.83
N LYS A 48 -11.67 1.72 10.63
CA LYS A 48 -12.06 2.77 11.56
C LYS A 48 -13.58 2.91 11.66
N THR A 49 -14.27 2.92 10.52
CA THR A 49 -15.73 2.98 10.46
C THR A 49 -16.38 1.75 11.10
N GLU A 50 -15.86 0.56 10.82
CA GLU A 50 -16.33 -0.69 11.46
C GLU A 50 -16.15 -0.65 12.97
N LYS A 51 -14.99 -0.18 13.46
CA LYS A 51 -14.74 -0.02 14.89
C LYS A 51 -15.72 0.95 15.53
N GLN A 52 -16.00 2.10 14.90
CA GLN A 52 -16.98 3.07 15.41
C GLN A 52 -18.39 2.48 15.48
N ASN A 53 -18.80 1.76 14.44
CA ASN A 53 -20.10 1.08 14.42
C ASN A 53 -20.19 -0.01 15.49
N PHE A 54 -19.09 -0.73 15.75
CA PHE A 54 -19.01 -1.70 16.82
C PHE A 54 -19.17 -1.04 18.20
N LEU A 55 -18.45 0.05 18.47
CA LEU A 55 -18.54 0.78 19.74
C LEU A 55 -19.96 1.27 20.01
N ARG A 56 -20.63 1.86 19.01
CA ARG A 56 -22.04 2.27 19.13
C ARG A 56 -22.97 1.10 19.48
N LYS A 57 -22.71 -0.10 18.94
CA LYS A 57 -23.49 -1.30 19.29
C LYS A 57 -23.24 -1.74 20.72
N ILE A 58 -22.00 -1.65 21.20
CA ILE A 58 -21.66 -1.93 22.59
C ILE A 58 -22.39 -0.96 23.52
N ASP A 59 -22.38 0.34 23.22
CA ASP A 59 -23.09 1.35 24.04
C ASP A 59 -24.60 1.03 24.16
N ILE A 60 -25.23 0.62 23.06
CA ILE A 60 -26.64 0.20 23.05
C ILE A 60 -26.87 -1.08 23.86
N GLU A 61 -25.95 -2.05 23.75
CA GLU A 61 -26.02 -3.30 24.52
C GLU A 61 -25.78 -3.06 26.02
N GLU A 62 -24.92 -2.11 26.37
CA GLU A 62 -24.64 -1.72 27.75
C GLU A 62 -25.88 -1.11 28.40
N ASP A 63 -26.54 -0.16 27.73
CA ASP A 63 -27.80 0.43 28.20
C ASP A 63 -28.88 -0.64 28.40
N LYS A 64 -28.93 -1.66 27.55
CA LYS A 64 -29.83 -2.82 27.74
C LYS A 64 -29.45 -3.64 28.97
N CYS A 65 -28.17 -3.94 29.18
CA CYS A 65 -27.71 -4.67 30.37
C CYS A 65 -28.02 -3.91 31.66
N LEU A 66 -27.85 -2.58 31.66
CA LEU A 66 -28.09 -1.73 32.83
C LEU A 66 -29.58 -1.66 33.22
N LYS A 67 -30.49 -1.89 32.27
CA LYS A 67 -31.94 -1.98 32.55
C LYS A 67 -32.35 -3.30 33.20
N LEU A 68 -31.47 -4.31 33.23
CA LEU A 68 -31.76 -5.59 33.90
C LEU A 68 -31.59 -5.46 35.41
N PHE A 69 -32.49 -6.10 36.16
CA PHE A 69 -32.41 -6.16 37.63
C PHE A 69 -31.12 -6.84 38.12
N ILE A 70 -30.64 -7.84 37.36
CA ILE A 70 -29.34 -8.51 37.60
C ILE A 70 -28.46 -8.25 36.37
N SER A 71 -27.78 -7.11 36.36
CA SER A 71 -26.96 -6.65 35.23
C SER A 71 -25.55 -7.25 35.20
N GLY A 72 -25.03 -7.74 36.33
CA GLY A 72 -23.65 -8.22 36.48
C GLY A 72 -23.19 -9.22 35.39
N PRO A 73 -23.86 -10.38 35.23
CA PRO A 73 -23.49 -11.35 34.20
C PRO A 73 -23.61 -10.81 32.77
N CYS A 74 -24.59 -9.93 32.51
CA CYS A 74 -24.77 -9.29 31.20
C CYS A 74 -23.58 -8.37 30.87
N LEU A 75 -23.22 -7.49 31.81
CA LEU A 75 -22.10 -6.56 31.66
C LEU A 75 -20.76 -7.29 31.52
N GLN A 76 -20.55 -8.36 32.28
CA GLN A 76 -19.31 -9.15 32.21
C GLN A 76 -19.13 -9.79 30.82
N ASN A 77 -20.20 -10.37 30.26
CA ASN A 77 -20.18 -10.89 28.90
C ASN A 77 -19.93 -9.78 27.86
N LEU A 78 -20.51 -8.60 28.08
CA LEU A 78 -20.32 -7.45 27.20
C LEU A 78 -18.87 -6.94 27.21
N ILE A 79 -18.23 -6.89 28.38
CA ILE A 79 -16.80 -6.54 28.53
C ILE A 79 -15.92 -7.53 27.77
N ILE A 80 -16.15 -8.84 27.93
CA ILE A 80 -15.38 -9.87 27.21
C ILE A 80 -15.52 -9.71 25.70
N LYS A 81 -16.76 -9.47 25.22
CA LYS A 81 -17.05 -9.23 23.79
C LYS A 81 -16.35 -7.96 23.29
N HIS A 82 -16.40 -6.88 24.07
CA HIS A 82 -15.71 -5.63 23.78
C HIS A 82 -14.20 -5.87 23.61
N ASP A 83 -13.54 -6.42 24.63
CA ASP A 83 -12.08 -6.56 24.65
C ASP A 83 -11.57 -7.49 23.56
N SER A 84 -12.26 -8.61 23.34
CA SER A 84 -11.94 -9.55 22.27
C SER A 84 -12.00 -8.88 20.90
N LYS A 85 -13.06 -8.08 20.65
CA LYS A 85 -13.24 -7.42 19.35
C LYS A 85 -12.30 -6.24 19.17
N ILE A 86 -12.02 -5.46 20.20
CA ILE A 86 -11.02 -4.38 20.16
C ILE A 86 -9.64 -4.93 19.80
N ARG A 87 -9.24 -6.02 20.45
CA ARG A 87 -7.98 -6.71 20.12
C ARG A 87 -7.94 -7.17 18.67
N SER A 88 -9.06 -7.67 18.14
CA SER A 88 -9.17 -8.06 16.73
C SER A 88 -8.97 -6.87 15.79
N PHE A 89 -9.60 -5.71 16.06
CA PHE A 89 -9.39 -4.48 15.28
C PHE A 89 -7.93 -4.04 15.29
N GLU A 90 -7.25 -4.09 16.44
CA GLU A 90 -5.85 -3.71 16.54
C GLU A 90 -4.93 -4.64 15.74
N GLN A 91 -5.16 -5.95 15.81
CA GLN A 91 -4.41 -6.92 15.02
C GLN A 91 -4.58 -6.68 13.51
N GLN A 92 -5.80 -6.41 13.05
CA GLN A 92 -6.07 -6.10 11.65
C GLN A 92 -5.38 -4.79 11.22
N LYS A 93 -5.45 -3.74 12.06
CA LYS A 93 -4.74 -2.48 11.82
C LYS A 93 -3.24 -2.71 11.66
N GLN A 94 -2.63 -3.48 12.56
CA GLN A 94 -1.21 -3.82 12.48
C GLN A 94 -0.89 -4.60 11.20
N LYS A 95 -1.74 -5.55 10.79
CA LYS A 95 -1.56 -6.32 9.55
C LYS A 95 -1.55 -5.42 8.32
N ILE A 96 -2.49 -4.48 8.22
CA ILE A 96 -2.55 -3.50 7.12
C ILE A 96 -1.30 -2.62 7.12
N MET A 97 -0.94 -2.04 8.27
CA MET A 97 0.25 -1.19 8.39
C MET A 97 1.55 -1.92 8.02
N ARG A 98 1.67 -3.21 8.36
CA ARG A 98 2.84 -4.02 7.99
C ARG A 98 2.92 -4.22 6.47
N LYS A 99 1.79 -4.45 5.80
CA LYS A 99 1.74 -4.56 4.33
C LYS A 99 2.22 -3.26 3.66
N VAL A 100 1.67 -2.12 4.09
CA VAL A 100 2.06 -0.80 3.57
C VAL A 100 3.55 -0.54 3.78
N ARG A 101 4.07 -0.81 4.99
CA ARG A 101 5.51 -0.64 5.28
C ARG A 101 6.42 -1.54 4.44
N ARG A 102 6.04 -2.81 4.23
CA ARG A 102 6.80 -3.73 3.37
C ARG A 102 6.87 -3.19 1.95
N PHE A 103 5.72 -2.79 1.42
CA PHE A 103 5.64 -2.23 0.08
C PHE A 103 6.53 -0.98 -0.08
N GLN A 104 6.44 -0.01 0.85
CA GLN A 104 7.31 1.16 0.85
C GLN A 104 8.80 0.81 0.99
N SER A 105 9.12 -0.24 1.76
CA SER A 105 10.49 -0.73 1.88
C SER A 105 11.01 -1.30 0.56
N ASP A 106 10.21 -2.12 -0.12
CA ASP A 106 10.54 -2.72 -1.41
C ASP A 106 10.75 -1.64 -2.49
N LEU A 107 9.95 -0.57 -2.46
CA LEU A 107 10.14 0.59 -3.32
C LEU A 107 11.47 1.31 -3.06
N ARG A 108 11.81 1.54 -1.79
CA ARG A 108 13.09 2.15 -1.43
C ARG A 108 14.27 1.28 -1.88
N MET A 109 14.16 -0.05 -1.77
CA MET A 109 15.16 -0.99 -2.26
C MET A 109 15.32 -0.90 -3.77
N LYS A 110 14.23 -1.03 -4.54
CA LYS A 110 14.25 -0.90 -6.01
C LYS A 110 14.84 0.44 -6.48
N LYS A 111 14.52 1.53 -5.78
CA LYS A 111 15.09 2.87 -6.07
C LYS A 111 16.60 2.93 -5.83
N ARG A 112 17.10 2.25 -4.80
CA ARG A 112 18.55 2.14 -4.54
C ARG A 112 19.24 1.28 -5.60
N GLU A 113 18.68 0.14 -5.97
CA GLU A 113 19.22 -0.74 -7.01
C GLU A 113 19.38 -0.02 -8.35
N ARG A 114 18.35 0.73 -8.78
CA ARG A 114 18.42 1.56 -9.99
C ARG A 114 19.54 2.60 -9.94
N LYS A 115 19.77 3.23 -8.77
CA LYS A 115 20.88 4.18 -8.58
C LYS A 115 22.25 3.51 -8.53
N GLY A 116 22.33 2.28 -8.01
CA GLY A 116 23.57 1.49 -7.96
C GLY A 116 23.98 0.99 -9.35
N MET A 117 23.04 0.53 -10.16
CA MET A 117 23.30 0.12 -11.55
C MET A 117 23.82 1.28 -12.42
N GLY A 118 23.31 2.50 -12.21
CA GLY A 118 23.80 3.69 -12.92
C GLY A 118 25.24 4.12 -12.56
N LYS A 119 25.84 3.57 -11.50
CA LYS A 119 27.25 3.78 -11.17
C LYS A 119 28.18 2.75 -11.81
N GLN A 120 27.72 1.52 -12.07
CA GLN A 120 28.55 0.49 -12.70
C GLN A 120 28.77 0.73 -14.20
N THR A 121 27.84 1.38 -14.90
CA THR A 121 28.00 1.71 -16.32
C THR A 121 29.06 2.77 -16.61
N ASN A 122 29.47 3.56 -15.62
CA ASN A 122 30.51 4.59 -15.81
C ASN A 122 31.94 4.06 -15.59
N ASN A 123 32.12 2.83 -15.10
CA ASN A 123 33.43 2.24 -14.84
C ASN A 123 33.87 1.22 -15.91
N ILE A 124 33.07 0.96 -16.93
CA ILE A 124 33.39 0.02 -18.02
C ILE A 124 33.97 0.76 -19.25
N SER A 125 34.17 2.08 -19.17
CA SER A 125 34.69 2.91 -20.27
C SER A 125 36.14 3.37 -20.08
N LEU A 126 36.89 2.73 -19.18
CA LEU A 126 38.28 3.08 -18.86
C LEU A 126 39.14 1.81 -18.75
N GLU A 127 39.12 0.98 -19.79
CA GLU A 127 40.22 0.09 -20.18
C GLU A 127 40.36 0.08 -21.70
#